data_AF-I3ZW51-F1
#
_entry.id   AF-I3ZW51-F1
#
_cell.length_a   1.000
_cell.length_b   1.000
_cell.length_c   1.000
_cell.angle_alpha   90.00
_cell.angle_beta   90.00
_cell.angle_gamma   90.00
#
_symmetry.space_group_name_H-M   'P 1'
#
loop_
_entity.id
_entity.type
_entity.pdbx_description
1 polymer ?
#
loop_
_entity_poly.entity_id
_entity_poly.type
_entity_poly.pdbx_seq_one_letter_code
_entity_poly.pdbx_strand_id
1 'polypeptide(L)'
;MKRALSLFLIFVLVGGVSTGIYYYKNPASEINTPETPSGIHCTDQTLNLSAFLGGEWIDYTIKRLNLAKCPDGGFTEIVDTITPDLHSTYYFVATLWIINETPSNRVQTIVWLHTQEENLFKNASKARYGFRNLYHGVMALKMLNSTPRDSDKIIDFVLSAKRENGAFVYDGLDVTEQAIEILHILGYNVSNLDDTAGYEFTKFKNLSLPPEGDNLRALKFVSEFNRYTRTMDLLGINYTTTREYKEDVSFIRNMSQNISTILTINPPLFLVADLAQALRENGLMEANISEAIYTYVKSHELPDGGFNLFGKDYGEFQGTYYAVKAIVLAGKKPDNRTISFVHSWESPLGGFAFTFQKFGDPVLTYMGVYVAEKLGMDLNRATIRKYLENALHNRRPYSQDDPNPLYYVYLTYERLNLTMGQNDREYLKNETVRLMKLYSSGRVDSILYDPSWISLIRLGNALGVTFSSKTKADLVNVILSKRNPDGTFGTYKNDTPMTLFQTVNAVVLLHELGYDYRDDKTIQYLNSLMHDGGWGGPDLYNTFGAVQALIYMNYCPKDISDIIAFLRSLKYKYGGFNFYQGSTSYGGLQETYLALRILELLGAT
;
A
#
# COMPACT_ATOMS: atom_id res chain seq x y z
N MET A 1 -2.09 35.08 -12.14
CA MET A 1 -1.86 34.01 -11.14
C MET A 1 -2.24 32.57 -11.55
N LYS A 2 -2.68 32.27 -12.80
CA LYS A 2 -3.04 30.88 -13.21
C LYS A 2 -2.20 30.25 -14.35
N ARG A 3 -1.03 30.81 -14.70
CA ARG A 3 -0.17 30.28 -15.79
C ARG A 3 1.30 30.00 -15.41
N ALA A 4 1.74 30.30 -14.19
CA ALA A 4 3.12 30.07 -13.75
C ALA A 4 3.37 28.69 -13.10
N LEU A 5 2.31 27.92 -12.82
CA LEU A 5 2.42 26.54 -12.29
C LEU A 5 2.61 25.49 -13.42
N SER A 6 2.39 25.88 -14.68
CA SER A 6 2.12 24.93 -15.77
C SER A 6 3.35 24.25 -16.39
N LEU A 7 4.57 24.67 -16.03
CA LEU A 7 5.82 24.04 -16.51
C LEU A 7 6.50 23.14 -15.48
N PHE A 8 6.15 23.24 -14.20
CA PHE A 8 6.60 22.27 -13.18
C PHE A 8 5.60 21.12 -12.97
N LEU A 9 4.36 21.24 -13.49
CA LEU A 9 3.35 20.18 -13.43
C LEU A 9 3.63 18.98 -14.35
N ILE A 10 4.68 19.03 -15.18
CA ILE A 10 5.12 17.87 -15.99
C ILE A 10 5.87 16.83 -15.13
N PHE A 11 6.27 17.18 -13.90
CA PHE A 11 6.90 16.23 -12.96
C PHE A 11 5.95 15.23 -12.30
N VAL A 12 4.62 15.42 -12.43
CA VAL A 12 3.60 14.52 -11.87
C VAL A 12 2.46 14.34 -12.87
N LEU A 13 2.55 13.32 -13.74
CA LEU A 13 1.42 12.59 -14.34
C LEU A 13 1.93 11.48 -15.27
N VAL A 14 1.16 10.38 -15.32
CA VAL A 14 1.41 9.16 -16.13
C VAL A 14 2.65 8.34 -15.68
N GLY A 15 2.53 7.07 -15.32
CA GLY A 15 1.31 6.29 -15.19
C GLY A 15 1.48 5.11 -14.25
N GLY A 16 0.94 5.26 -13.03
CA GLY A 16 0.27 4.14 -12.42
C GLY A 16 -0.88 3.76 -13.34
N VAL A 17 -0.66 2.78 -14.21
CA VAL A 17 -1.76 2.00 -14.77
C VAL A 17 -2.30 1.24 -13.57
N SER A 18 -3.24 1.86 -12.87
CA SER A 18 -4.26 1.12 -12.16
C SER A 18 -4.93 0.27 -13.23
N THR A 19 -4.41 -0.95 -13.38
CA THR A 19 -5.20 -2.03 -13.94
C THR A 19 -6.52 -1.97 -13.19
N GLY A 20 -7.59 -1.71 -13.92
CA GLY A 20 -8.93 -1.85 -13.38
C GLY A 20 -9.11 -3.31 -13.03
N ILE A 21 -8.64 -3.70 -11.85
CA ILE A 21 -9.12 -4.87 -11.14
C ILE A 21 -10.62 -4.63 -11.12
N TYR A 22 -11.33 -5.43 -11.91
CA TYR A 22 -12.77 -5.38 -11.95
C TYR A 22 -13.22 -5.51 -10.50
N TYR A 23 -13.89 -4.48 -9.98
CA TYR A 23 -14.55 -4.54 -8.69
C TYR A 23 -15.65 -5.60 -8.78
N TYR A 24 -15.28 -6.86 -8.55
CA TYR A 24 -16.22 -7.85 -8.05
C TYR A 24 -16.78 -7.26 -6.75
N LYS A 25 -18.07 -6.94 -6.78
CA LYS A 25 -18.78 -6.42 -5.60
C LYS A 25 -18.61 -7.43 -4.47
N ASN A 26 -17.92 -6.99 -3.42
CA ASN A 26 -17.41 -7.85 -2.36
C ASN A 26 -18.55 -8.26 -1.41
N PRO A 27 -18.81 -9.58 -1.22
CA PRO A 27 -19.54 -10.08 -0.07
C PRO A 27 -18.56 -10.28 1.09
N ALA A 28 -18.68 -9.51 2.16
CA ALA A 28 -18.01 -9.81 3.42
C ALA A 28 -18.96 -9.51 4.57
N SER A 29 -19.22 -10.50 5.43
CA SER A 29 -19.92 -10.31 6.70
C SER A 29 -19.31 -11.22 7.77
N GLU A 30 -19.31 -10.74 9.04
CA GLU A 30 -19.06 -11.40 10.37
C GLU A 30 -17.78 -11.14 11.18
N ILE A 31 -17.71 -11.37 12.52
CA ILE A 31 -18.80 -11.36 13.56
C ILE A 31 -18.44 -10.52 14.80
N ASN A 32 -19.47 -10.14 15.57
CA ASN A 32 -19.38 -9.94 17.02
C ASN A 32 -19.70 -11.29 17.63
N THR A 33 -18.76 -11.93 18.33
CA THR A 33 -18.91 -13.28 18.90
C THR A 33 -20.29 -13.49 19.53
N PRO A 34 -21.18 -14.28 18.91
CA PRO A 34 -21.94 -15.24 19.69
C PRO A 34 -20.91 -16.25 20.23
N GLU A 35 -21.31 -17.06 21.20
CA GLU A 35 -20.54 -18.29 21.42
C GLU A 35 -20.52 -19.07 20.10
N THR A 36 -19.38 -19.70 19.77
CA THR A 36 -19.35 -20.79 18.78
C THR A 36 -20.54 -21.70 19.10
N PRO A 37 -21.44 -22.03 18.15
CA PRO A 37 -22.63 -22.82 18.49
C PRO A 37 -22.20 -24.06 19.25
N SER A 38 -22.62 -24.12 20.51
CA SER A 38 -22.07 -25.03 21.52
C SER A 38 -22.53 -26.45 21.23
N GLY A 39 -21.78 -27.17 20.39
CA GLY A 39 -22.17 -28.51 19.98
C GLY A 39 -21.19 -29.28 19.10
N ILE A 40 -20.45 -28.63 18.19
CA ILE A 40 -19.67 -29.36 17.17
C ILE A 40 -18.19 -28.94 17.17
N HIS A 41 -17.36 -29.86 17.66
CA HIS A 41 -15.94 -29.93 17.33
C HIS A 41 -15.79 -30.82 16.10
N CYS A 42 -15.35 -30.25 14.98
CA CYS A 42 -15.16 -31.02 13.74
C CYS A 42 -13.83 -31.80 13.70
N THR A 43 -12.87 -31.48 14.56
CA THR A 43 -11.60 -32.21 14.66
C THR A 43 -11.37 -32.77 16.05
N ASP A 44 -11.11 -34.08 16.15
CA ASP A 44 -10.62 -34.73 17.38
C ASP A 44 -9.17 -34.32 17.73
N GLN A 45 -8.46 -33.71 16.78
CA GLN A 45 -7.11 -33.18 16.96
C GLN A 45 -7.17 -31.67 17.20
N THR A 46 -6.52 -31.19 18.25
CA THR A 46 -6.32 -29.76 18.49
C THR A 46 -5.34 -29.19 17.47
N LEU A 47 -5.86 -28.53 16.42
CA LEU A 47 -5.02 -27.86 15.43
C LEU A 47 -4.42 -26.59 16.04
N ASN A 48 -3.18 -26.71 16.56
CA ASN A 48 -2.43 -25.58 17.10
C ASN A 48 -2.15 -24.55 15.99
N LEU A 49 -2.73 -23.37 16.11
CA LEU A 49 -2.67 -22.34 15.06
C LEU A 49 -1.24 -21.85 14.81
N SER A 50 -0.47 -21.61 15.89
CA SER A 50 0.92 -21.15 15.79
C SER A 50 1.83 -22.16 15.08
N ALA A 51 1.65 -23.46 15.34
CA ALA A 51 2.39 -24.52 14.66
C ALA A 51 1.98 -24.68 13.18
N PHE A 52 0.70 -24.48 12.85
CA PHE A 52 0.23 -24.49 11.47
C PHE A 52 0.79 -23.31 10.65
N LEU A 53 0.83 -22.12 11.25
CA LEU A 53 1.33 -20.90 10.61
C LEU A 53 2.86 -20.86 10.54
N GLY A 54 3.55 -21.16 11.65
CA GLY A 54 5.02 -21.14 11.75
C GLY A 54 5.59 -19.72 11.92
N GLY A 55 6.63 -19.59 12.75
CA GLY A 55 7.16 -18.30 13.21
C GLY A 55 7.48 -17.29 12.09
N GLU A 56 8.28 -17.67 11.09
CA GLU A 56 8.66 -16.78 9.99
C GLU A 56 7.44 -16.20 9.23
N TRP A 57 6.41 -17.02 9.00
CA TRP A 57 5.18 -16.57 8.35
C TRP A 57 4.42 -15.57 9.23
N ILE A 58 4.39 -15.79 10.56
CA ILE A 58 3.77 -14.90 11.53
C ILE A 58 4.51 -13.56 11.54
N ASP A 59 5.84 -13.58 11.64
CA ASP A 59 6.69 -12.38 11.65
C ASP A 59 6.50 -11.53 10.38
N TYR A 60 6.49 -12.16 9.20
CA TYR A 60 6.19 -11.45 7.95
C TYR A 60 4.75 -10.89 7.93
N THR A 61 3.76 -11.63 8.42
CA THR A 61 2.37 -11.15 8.45
C THR A 61 2.23 -9.95 9.40
N ILE A 62 2.90 -9.97 10.56
CA ILE A 62 2.97 -8.84 11.50
C ILE A 62 3.72 -7.65 10.89
N LYS A 63 4.84 -7.86 10.17
CA LYS A 63 5.53 -6.79 9.43
C LYS A 63 4.59 -6.12 8.43
N ARG A 64 3.87 -6.91 7.63
CA ARG A 64 2.94 -6.42 6.60
C ARG A 64 1.71 -5.72 7.21
N LEU A 65 1.14 -6.24 8.30
CA LEU A 65 0.08 -5.57 9.06
C LEU A 65 0.52 -4.22 9.63
N ASN A 66 1.76 -4.11 10.13
CA ASN A 66 2.28 -2.81 10.59
C ASN A 66 2.38 -1.81 9.44
N LEU A 67 2.81 -2.23 8.25
CA LEU A 67 2.82 -1.38 7.04
C LEU A 67 1.41 -1.02 6.55
N ALA A 68 0.40 -1.83 6.82
CA ALA A 68 -0.99 -1.58 6.41
C ALA A 68 -1.78 -0.65 7.36
N LYS A 69 -1.19 -0.23 8.49
CA LYS A 69 -1.78 0.81 9.35
C LYS A 69 -1.85 2.14 8.60
N CYS A 70 -3.01 2.80 8.66
CA CYS A 70 -3.27 4.09 8.03
C CYS A 70 -3.06 5.26 9.03
N PRO A 71 -2.70 6.48 8.57
CA PRO A 71 -2.53 7.64 9.45
C PRO A 71 -3.80 8.04 10.24
N ASP A 72 -4.98 7.72 9.70
CA ASP A 72 -6.27 7.93 10.36
C ASP A 72 -6.54 6.96 11.52
N GLY A 73 -5.84 5.81 11.55
CA GLY A 73 -5.95 4.76 12.55
C GLY A 73 -6.60 3.46 12.08
N GLY A 74 -7.13 3.41 10.86
CA GLY A 74 -7.65 2.18 10.27
C GLY A 74 -6.55 1.30 9.67
N PHE A 75 -6.96 0.25 8.97
CA PHE A 75 -6.08 -0.57 8.12
C PHE A 75 -6.49 -0.49 6.65
N THR A 76 -5.52 -0.73 5.78
CA THR A 76 -5.73 -1.02 4.35
C THR A 76 -5.22 -2.44 4.03
N GLU A 77 -5.12 -2.78 2.76
CA GLU A 77 -4.67 -4.09 2.29
C GLU A 77 -3.14 -4.26 2.40
N ILE A 78 -2.68 -5.49 2.66
CA ILE A 78 -1.27 -5.87 2.79
C ILE A 78 -0.62 -6.32 1.47
N VAL A 79 -1.37 -6.59 0.39
CA VAL A 79 -0.81 -7.07 -0.91
C VAL A 79 0.31 -6.14 -1.43
N ASP A 80 0.10 -4.83 -1.37
CA ASP A 80 1.06 -3.83 -1.90
C ASP A 80 2.32 -3.65 -1.03
N THR A 81 2.34 -4.20 0.20
CA THR A 81 3.44 -4.01 1.16
C THR A 81 4.68 -4.86 0.87
N ILE A 82 4.68 -5.64 -0.22
CA ILE A 82 5.78 -6.54 -0.57
C ILE A 82 6.32 -6.39 -1.99
N THR A 83 5.56 -5.79 -2.92
CA THR A 83 6.02 -5.67 -4.31
C THR A 83 7.01 -4.51 -4.41
N PRO A 84 8.30 -4.76 -4.71
CA PRO A 84 9.28 -3.70 -4.85
C PRO A 84 9.11 -2.91 -6.15
N ASP A 85 9.46 -1.63 -6.14
CA ASP A 85 9.53 -0.78 -7.33
C ASP A 85 10.86 -0.01 -7.43
N LEU A 86 11.20 0.45 -8.63
CA LEU A 86 12.50 1.08 -8.91
C LEU A 86 12.67 2.46 -8.26
N HIS A 87 11.59 3.21 -8.05
CA HIS A 87 11.66 4.54 -7.46
C HIS A 87 11.90 4.43 -5.95
N SER A 88 11.07 3.67 -5.23
CA SER A 88 11.28 3.47 -3.78
C SER A 88 12.62 2.80 -3.51
N THR A 89 13.00 1.80 -4.32
CA THR A 89 14.30 1.14 -4.19
C THR A 89 15.46 2.12 -4.37
N TYR A 90 15.47 2.95 -5.42
CA TYR A 90 16.53 3.94 -5.61
C TYR A 90 16.63 4.92 -4.44
N TYR A 91 15.51 5.54 -4.04
CA TYR A 91 15.53 6.57 -3.01
C TYR A 91 15.87 6.02 -1.62
N PHE A 92 15.39 4.83 -1.26
CA PHE A 92 15.77 4.20 0.02
C PHE A 92 17.19 3.63 0.01
N VAL A 93 17.68 3.06 -1.10
CA VAL A 93 19.11 2.72 -1.24
C VAL A 93 19.99 3.96 -1.12
N ALA A 94 19.60 5.07 -1.75
CA ALA A 94 20.32 6.34 -1.63
C ALA A 94 20.30 6.91 -0.20
N THR A 95 19.17 6.75 0.49
CA THR A 95 19.03 7.15 1.90
C THR A 95 20.00 6.39 2.79
N LEU A 96 20.06 5.06 2.68
CA LEU A 96 20.99 4.21 3.43
C LEU A 96 22.44 4.49 3.04
N TRP A 97 22.73 4.66 1.75
CA TRP A 97 24.07 4.96 1.25
C TRP A 97 24.64 6.27 1.82
N ILE A 98 23.83 7.34 1.89
CA ILE A 98 24.24 8.63 2.48
C ILE A 98 24.62 8.52 3.97
N ILE A 99 24.02 7.59 4.72
CA ILE A 99 24.35 7.33 6.13
C ILE A 99 25.37 6.20 6.34
N ASN A 100 25.95 5.66 5.26
CA ASN A 100 26.88 4.53 5.26
C ASN A 100 26.26 3.23 5.84
N GLU A 101 25.00 2.98 5.49
CA GLU A 101 24.26 1.75 5.75
C GLU A 101 23.88 1.05 4.42
N THR A 102 23.37 -0.18 4.50
CA THR A 102 22.95 -0.96 3.33
C THR A 102 21.64 -1.71 3.61
N PRO A 103 20.83 -2.03 2.58
CA PRO A 103 19.65 -2.87 2.77
C PRO A 103 20.02 -4.20 3.43
N SER A 104 19.20 -4.63 4.39
CA SER A 104 19.32 -5.91 5.10
C SER A 104 19.40 -7.08 4.13
N ASN A 105 18.61 -7.04 3.05
CA ASN A 105 18.65 -8.05 1.99
C ASN A 105 19.39 -7.58 0.71
N ARG A 106 20.56 -6.91 0.87
CA ARG A 106 21.37 -6.35 -0.24
C ARG A 106 21.57 -7.31 -1.42
N VAL A 107 21.85 -8.59 -1.18
CA VAL A 107 22.10 -9.57 -2.26
C VAL A 107 20.85 -9.77 -3.11
N GLN A 108 19.69 -9.99 -2.48
CA GLN A 108 18.42 -10.15 -3.20
C GLN A 108 18.01 -8.85 -3.90
N THR A 109 18.29 -7.68 -3.31
CA THR A 109 18.08 -6.37 -3.97
C THR A 109 18.89 -6.23 -5.26
N ILE A 110 20.16 -6.67 -5.28
CA ILE A 110 20.99 -6.68 -6.49
C ILE A 110 20.42 -7.66 -7.55
N VAL A 111 20.02 -8.87 -7.13
CA VAL A 111 19.36 -9.86 -8.03
C VAL A 111 18.08 -9.29 -8.65
N TRP A 112 17.27 -8.60 -7.83
CA TRP A 112 16.05 -7.96 -8.29
C TRP A 112 16.33 -6.80 -9.27
N LEU A 113 17.32 -5.94 -8.99
CA LEU A 113 17.73 -4.85 -9.88
C LEU A 113 18.17 -5.37 -11.26
N HIS A 114 18.95 -6.46 -11.32
CA HIS A 114 19.30 -7.10 -12.59
C HIS A 114 18.10 -7.72 -13.32
N THR A 115 17.08 -8.16 -12.58
CA THR A 115 15.83 -8.62 -13.21
C THR A 115 15.10 -7.44 -13.87
N GLN A 116 15.15 -6.25 -13.28
CA GLN A 116 14.61 -5.02 -13.91
C GLN A 116 15.44 -4.56 -15.12
N GLU A 117 16.77 -4.67 -15.03
CA GLU A 117 17.71 -4.42 -16.15
C GLU A 117 17.38 -5.30 -17.37
N GLU A 118 17.19 -6.61 -17.16
CA GLU A 118 16.80 -7.52 -18.23
C GLU A 118 15.42 -7.19 -18.82
N ASN A 119 14.45 -6.83 -17.98
CA ASN A 119 13.10 -6.47 -18.41
C ASN A 119 13.06 -5.18 -19.24
N LEU A 120 13.95 -4.23 -18.94
CA LEU A 120 14.13 -2.96 -19.65
C LEU A 120 14.35 -3.18 -21.16
N PHE A 121 15.12 -4.21 -21.53
CA PHE A 121 15.49 -4.48 -22.92
C PHE A 121 14.69 -5.61 -23.60
N LYS A 122 14.03 -6.51 -22.85
CA LYS A 122 13.27 -7.63 -23.43
C LYS A 122 11.96 -7.21 -24.12
N ASN A 123 11.38 -6.07 -23.76
CA ASN A 123 10.02 -5.67 -24.18
C ASN A 123 9.96 -4.37 -25.01
N ALA A 124 10.99 -4.05 -25.81
CA ALA A 124 11.13 -2.77 -26.53
C ALA A 124 9.88 -2.32 -27.35
N SER A 125 9.04 -3.22 -27.83
CA SER A 125 7.81 -2.91 -28.58
C SER A 125 6.57 -2.58 -27.73
N LYS A 126 6.63 -2.79 -26.40
CA LYS A 126 5.56 -2.46 -25.43
C LYS A 126 6.05 -1.62 -24.25
N ALA A 127 7.36 -1.46 -24.10
CA ALA A 127 8.01 -0.78 -22.99
C ALA A 127 7.80 0.74 -23.02
N ARG A 128 6.81 1.23 -22.26
CA ARG A 128 6.84 2.60 -21.72
C ARG A 128 7.81 2.72 -20.53
N TYR A 129 9.05 2.24 -20.69
CA TYR A 129 10.09 2.38 -19.67
C TYR A 129 10.83 3.68 -19.87
N GLY A 130 10.51 4.68 -19.05
CA GLY A 130 11.17 5.99 -19.11
C GLY A 130 12.64 5.92 -18.69
N PHE A 131 13.45 6.83 -19.23
CA PHE A 131 14.86 7.05 -18.90
C PHE A 131 15.13 7.11 -17.38
N ARG A 132 14.16 7.61 -16.60
CA ARG A 132 14.17 7.62 -15.13
C ARG A 132 14.36 6.24 -14.49
N ASN A 133 13.75 5.19 -15.05
CA ASN A 133 13.84 3.83 -14.50
C ASN A 133 15.24 3.24 -14.72
N LEU A 134 15.84 3.53 -15.88
CA LEU A 134 17.22 3.17 -16.18
C LEU A 134 18.18 3.89 -15.21
N TYR A 135 18.05 5.21 -15.06
CA TYR A 135 18.83 6.00 -14.11
C TYR A 135 18.72 5.43 -12.69
N HIS A 136 17.51 5.22 -12.16
CA HIS A 136 17.30 4.63 -10.84
C HIS A 136 17.93 3.24 -10.67
N GLY A 137 17.81 2.37 -11.67
CA GLY A 137 18.42 1.03 -11.65
C GLY A 137 19.95 1.05 -11.62
N VAL A 138 20.57 1.83 -12.53
CA VAL A 138 22.04 1.97 -12.62
C VAL A 138 22.61 2.60 -11.34
N MET A 139 21.99 3.67 -10.85
CA MET A 139 22.45 4.35 -9.63
C MET A 139 22.28 3.45 -8.40
N ALA A 140 21.18 2.71 -8.27
CA ALA A 140 20.97 1.77 -7.17
C ALA A 140 22.01 0.63 -7.19
N LEU A 141 22.33 0.07 -8.37
CA LEU A 141 23.42 -0.92 -8.49
C LEU A 141 24.76 -0.31 -8.05
N LYS A 142 25.10 0.90 -8.51
CA LYS A 142 26.35 1.59 -8.16
C LYS A 142 26.47 1.84 -6.65
N MET A 143 25.41 2.36 -6.01
CA MET A 143 25.38 2.60 -4.56
C MET A 143 25.49 1.30 -3.74
N LEU A 144 25.01 0.18 -4.30
CA LEU A 144 25.17 -1.16 -3.70
C LEU A 144 26.50 -1.84 -4.06
N ASN A 145 27.47 -1.13 -4.64
CA ASN A 145 28.75 -1.65 -5.13
C ASN A 145 28.59 -2.83 -6.10
N SER A 146 27.70 -2.65 -7.08
CA SER A 146 27.47 -3.53 -8.23
C SER A 146 27.47 -2.71 -9.53
N THR A 147 27.47 -3.38 -10.67
CA THR A 147 27.46 -2.78 -12.01
C THR A 147 26.43 -3.52 -12.88
N PRO A 148 25.76 -2.86 -13.83
CA PRO A 148 24.89 -3.54 -14.79
C PRO A 148 25.59 -4.68 -15.53
N ARG A 149 24.82 -5.72 -15.88
CA ARG A 149 25.29 -6.88 -16.65
C ARG A 149 25.61 -6.54 -18.10
N ASP A 150 24.87 -5.60 -18.69
CA ASP A 150 24.97 -5.22 -20.11
C ASP A 150 25.23 -3.70 -20.23
N SER A 151 26.39 -3.28 -19.72
CA SER A 151 26.75 -1.85 -19.61
C SER A 151 26.90 -1.17 -20.98
N ASP A 152 27.44 -1.86 -21.98
CA ASP A 152 27.61 -1.31 -23.34
C ASP A 152 26.25 -0.97 -23.98
N LYS A 153 25.26 -1.86 -23.83
CA LYS A 153 23.90 -1.63 -24.35
C LYS A 153 23.17 -0.50 -23.62
N ILE A 154 23.47 -0.29 -22.34
CA ILE A 154 22.98 0.88 -21.60
C ILE A 154 23.62 2.16 -22.12
N ILE A 155 24.94 2.15 -22.38
CA ILE A 155 25.66 3.27 -23.01
C ILE A 155 25.07 3.60 -24.37
N ASP A 156 24.90 2.61 -25.26
CA ASP A 156 24.29 2.78 -26.58
C ASP A 156 22.88 3.37 -26.51
N PHE A 157 22.04 2.87 -25.59
CA PHE A 157 20.71 3.41 -25.34
C PHE A 157 20.75 4.87 -24.89
N VAL A 158 21.64 5.22 -23.95
CA VAL A 158 21.78 6.60 -23.47
C VAL A 158 22.26 7.52 -24.61
N LEU A 159 23.29 7.11 -25.36
CA LEU A 159 23.80 7.86 -26.50
C LEU A 159 22.75 8.04 -27.61
N SER A 160 21.82 7.10 -27.79
CA SER A 160 20.71 7.24 -28.74
C SER A 160 19.74 8.40 -28.46
N ALA A 161 19.72 8.91 -27.21
CA ALA A 161 18.91 10.07 -26.83
C ALA A 161 19.61 11.42 -27.11
N LYS A 162 20.90 11.42 -27.47
CA LYS A 162 21.70 12.62 -27.74
C LYS A 162 21.25 13.35 -29.01
N ARG A 163 21.25 14.67 -28.96
CA ARG A 163 20.87 15.58 -30.05
C ARG A 163 22.10 16.29 -30.60
N GLU A 164 21.98 16.85 -31.81
CA GLU A 164 23.03 17.63 -32.48
C GLU A 164 23.53 18.84 -31.68
N ASN A 165 22.71 19.35 -30.75
CA ASN A 165 23.06 20.46 -29.87
C ASN A 165 23.68 20.02 -28.53
N GLY A 166 24.12 18.77 -28.41
CA GLY A 166 24.74 18.21 -27.20
C GLY A 166 23.77 17.74 -26.10
N ALA A 167 22.51 18.17 -26.12
CA ALA A 167 21.51 17.77 -25.12
C ALA A 167 21.07 16.30 -25.30
N PHE A 168 20.69 15.63 -24.22
CA PHE A 168 20.01 14.34 -24.27
C PHE A 168 18.51 14.55 -24.05
N VAL A 169 17.67 14.11 -25.00
CA VAL A 169 16.22 14.34 -24.98
C VAL A 169 15.46 13.07 -25.26
N TYR A 170 14.80 12.53 -24.22
CA TYR A 170 13.99 11.31 -24.26
C TYR A 170 12.52 11.61 -23.95
N ASP A 171 11.59 11.13 -24.79
CA ASP A 171 10.15 11.38 -24.69
C ASP A 171 9.78 12.87 -24.51
N GLY A 172 10.53 13.76 -25.19
CA GLY A 172 10.36 15.22 -25.11
C GLY A 172 10.91 15.89 -23.85
N LEU A 173 11.47 15.13 -22.90
CA LEU A 173 12.10 15.64 -21.69
C LEU A 173 13.61 15.76 -21.86
N ASP A 174 14.20 16.86 -21.37
CA ASP A 174 15.65 16.98 -21.20
C ASP A 174 16.09 16.05 -20.07
N VAL A 175 17.01 15.13 -20.39
CA VAL A 175 17.57 14.11 -19.48
C VAL A 175 19.10 14.18 -19.44
N THR A 176 19.68 15.33 -19.79
CA THR A 176 21.13 15.54 -19.97
C THR A 176 21.92 15.22 -18.70
N GLU A 177 21.47 15.67 -17.53
CA GLU A 177 22.09 15.33 -16.23
C GLU A 177 22.14 13.82 -16.01
N GLN A 178 20.99 13.14 -16.12
CA GLN A 178 20.90 11.70 -15.87
C GLN A 178 21.74 10.90 -16.89
N ALA A 179 21.83 11.37 -18.14
CA ALA A 179 22.65 10.78 -19.18
C ALA A 179 24.15 10.88 -18.84
N ILE A 180 24.63 12.06 -18.46
CA ILE A 180 26.03 12.29 -18.06
C ILE A 180 26.38 11.41 -16.86
N GLU A 181 25.52 11.34 -15.84
CA GLU A 181 25.73 10.50 -14.66
C GLU A 181 25.83 9.01 -14.99
N ILE A 182 24.92 8.48 -15.82
CA ILE A 182 24.97 7.07 -16.25
C ILE A 182 26.27 6.80 -17.01
N LEU A 183 26.60 7.62 -18.02
CA LEU A 183 27.81 7.45 -18.83
C LEU A 183 29.07 7.48 -17.97
N HIS A 184 29.18 8.45 -17.06
CA HIS A 184 30.31 8.57 -16.14
C HIS A 184 30.44 7.34 -15.22
N ILE A 185 29.33 6.87 -14.63
CA ILE A 185 29.34 5.72 -13.70
C ILE A 185 29.65 4.39 -14.39
N LEU A 186 29.30 4.25 -15.67
CA LEU A 186 29.65 3.09 -16.51
C LEU A 186 31.05 3.20 -17.13
N GLY A 187 31.81 4.27 -16.85
CA GLY A 187 33.17 4.43 -17.34
C GLY A 187 33.27 4.82 -18.82
N TYR A 188 32.18 5.34 -19.41
CA TYR A 188 32.25 5.93 -20.75
C TYR A 188 33.18 7.14 -20.74
N ASN A 189 34.00 7.28 -21.79
CA ASN A 189 34.91 8.42 -21.90
C ASN A 189 34.13 9.72 -22.16
N VAL A 190 33.86 10.48 -21.11
CA VAL A 190 33.15 11.78 -21.14
C VAL A 190 33.84 12.84 -22.01
N SER A 191 35.14 12.70 -22.35
CA SER A 191 35.80 13.58 -23.32
C SER A 191 35.24 13.45 -24.75
N ASN A 192 34.38 12.46 -25.02
CA ASN A 192 33.68 12.32 -26.29
C ASN A 192 32.37 13.15 -26.34
N LEU A 193 32.10 13.96 -25.31
CA LEU A 193 30.86 14.73 -25.12
C LEU A 193 31.09 16.25 -25.19
N ASP A 194 32.05 16.71 -26.00
CA ASP A 194 32.42 18.14 -26.14
C ASP A 194 31.24 19.07 -26.46
N ASP A 195 30.28 18.61 -27.25
CA ASP A 195 29.05 19.35 -27.57
C ASP A 195 28.07 19.39 -26.39
N THR A 196 27.97 18.30 -25.62
CA THR A 196 27.23 18.28 -24.34
C THR A 196 27.88 19.20 -23.32
N ALA A 197 29.21 19.24 -23.25
CA ALA A 197 29.96 20.19 -22.43
C ALA A 197 29.68 21.64 -22.84
N GLY A 198 29.66 21.92 -24.14
CA GLY A 198 29.23 23.21 -24.69
C GLY A 198 27.78 23.57 -24.33
N TYR A 199 26.86 22.60 -24.38
CA TYR A 199 25.45 22.78 -23.98
C TYR A 199 25.31 23.13 -22.50
N GLU A 200 25.83 22.29 -21.61
CA GLU A 200 25.73 22.48 -20.15
C GLU A 200 26.41 23.78 -19.71
N PHE A 201 27.60 24.08 -20.23
CA PHE A 201 28.28 25.35 -19.95
C PHE A 201 27.47 26.55 -20.45
N THR A 202 26.93 26.49 -21.67
CA THR A 202 26.05 27.56 -22.19
C THR A 202 24.81 27.75 -21.33
N LYS A 203 24.23 26.67 -20.80
CA LYS A 203 23.08 26.74 -19.90
C LYS A 203 23.44 27.35 -18.54
N PHE A 204 24.56 26.93 -17.95
CA PHE A 204 25.11 27.51 -16.73
C PHE A 204 25.31 29.03 -16.86
N LYS A 205 25.95 29.49 -17.94
CA LYS A 205 26.16 30.93 -18.20
C LYS A 205 24.86 31.74 -18.41
N ASN A 206 23.74 31.07 -18.70
CA ASN A 206 22.43 31.68 -18.87
C ASN A 206 21.53 31.53 -17.62
N LEU A 207 22.06 30.99 -16.51
CA LEU A 207 21.40 31.06 -15.21
C LEU A 207 21.09 32.52 -14.89
N SER A 208 19.83 32.79 -14.58
CA SER A 208 19.34 34.14 -14.32
C SER A 208 19.04 34.29 -12.83
N LEU A 209 19.73 35.22 -12.17
CA LEU A 209 19.43 35.58 -10.79
C LEU A 209 17.96 35.99 -10.67
N PRO A 210 17.23 35.50 -9.64
CA PRO A 210 15.83 35.81 -9.46
C PRO A 210 15.63 37.23 -8.90
N PRO A 211 14.42 37.80 -9.02
CA PRO A 211 14.09 39.08 -8.39
C PRO A 211 14.28 39.04 -6.88
N GLU A 212 14.74 40.16 -6.32
CA GLU A 212 14.91 40.33 -4.87
C GLU A 212 13.59 40.06 -4.13
N GLY A 213 13.65 39.28 -3.04
CA GLY A 213 12.50 38.86 -2.24
C GLY A 213 11.72 37.64 -2.75
N ASP A 214 11.97 37.12 -3.96
CA ASP A 214 11.33 35.88 -4.44
C ASP A 214 12.09 34.63 -3.93
N ASN A 215 11.92 34.33 -2.64
CA ASN A 215 12.58 33.21 -1.95
C ASN A 215 12.35 31.84 -2.63
N LEU A 216 11.19 31.63 -3.26
CA LEU A 216 10.91 30.37 -3.95
C LEU A 216 11.68 30.25 -5.27
N ARG A 217 11.85 31.35 -6.02
CA ARG A 217 12.75 31.34 -7.19
C ARG A 217 14.22 31.28 -6.78
N ALA A 218 14.60 31.90 -5.67
CA ALA A 218 15.95 31.76 -5.10
C ALA A 218 16.31 30.30 -4.83
N LEU A 219 15.42 29.55 -4.19
CA LEU A 219 15.62 28.11 -3.97
C LEU A 219 15.69 27.30 -5.29
N LYS A 220 14.87 27.63 -6.29
CA LYS A 220 14.92 26.96 -7.61
C LYS A 220 16.21 27.27 -8.37
N PHE A 221 16.69 28.51 -8.28
CA PHE A 221 17.99 28.91 -8.82
C PHE A 221 19.12 28.06 -8.21
N VAL A 222 19.09 27.81 -6.89
CA VAL A 222 20.09 26.95 -6.23
C VAL A 222 20.02 25.50 -6.70
N SER A 223 18.82 24.95 -6.92
CA SER A 223 18.64 23.60 -7.48
C SER A 223 19.22 23.48 -8.90
N GLU A 224 18.97 24.48 -9.77
CA GLU A 224 19.56 24.54 -11.12
C GLU A 224 21.09 24.75 -11.09
N PHE A 225 21.59 25.62 -10.19
CA PHE A 225 23.02 25.84 -9.97
C PHE A 225 23.73 24.53 -9.61
N ASN A 226 23.22 23.78 -8.63
CA ASN A 226 23.76 22.48 -8.23
C ASN A 226 23.76 21.47 -9.38
N ARG A 227 22.69 21.43 -10.21
CA ARG A 227 22.64 20.55 -11.38
C ARG A 227 23.80 20.86 -12.32
N TYR A 228 23.94 22.12 -12.73
CA TYR A 228 24.94 22.51 -13.72
C TYR A 228 26.38 22.42 -13.19
N THR A 229 26.64 22.78 -11.93
CA THR A 229 27.99 22.61 -11.35
C THR A 229 28.39 21.14 -11.31
N ARG A 230 27.46 20.26 -10.91
CA ARG A 230 27.66 18.81 -10.88
C ARG A 230 27.86 18.19 -12.26
N THR A 231 27.09 18.58 -13.28
CA THR A 231 27.30 18.09 -14.65
C THR A 231 28.63 18.58 -15.23
N MET A 232 29.02 19.83 -14.95
CA MET A 232 30.32 20.37 -15.35
C MET A 232 31.50 19.65 -14.67
N ASP A 233 31.40 19.30 -13.38
CA ASP A 233 32.41 18.49 -12.68
C ASP A 233 32.55 17.10 -13.31
N LEU A 234 31.43 16.42 -13.60
CA LEU A 234 31.42 15.09 -14.24
C LEU A 234 32.00 15.09 -15.66
N LEU A 235 31.92 16.23 -16.36
CA LEU A 235 32.51 16.48 -17.69
C LEU A 235 33.94 17.06 -17.63
N GLY A 236 34.49 17.33 -16.45
CA GLY A 236 35.85 17.86 -16.28
C GLY A 236 36.01 19.36 -16.64
N ILE A 237 34.93 20.14 -16.64
CA ILE A 237 34.91 21.55 -17.04
C ILE A 237 35.25 22.44 -15.84
N ASN A 238 36.31 23.26 -15.93
CA ASN A 238 36.66 24.19 -14.85
C ASN A 238 35.80 25.48 -14.89
N TYR A 239 34.62 25.43 -14.27
CA TYR A 239 33.71 26.56 -14.13
C TYR A 239 34.04 27.51 -12.97
N THR A 240 34.77 27.05 -11.95
CA THR A 240 35.00 27.79 -10.69
C THR A 240 35.75 29.11 -10.85
N THR A 241 36.50 29.26 -11.95
CA THR A 241 37.26 30.48 -12.27
C THR A 241 36.43 31.56 -12.97
N THR A 242 35.25 31.20 -13.50
CA THR A 242 34.38 32.09 -14.28
C THR A 242 33.85 33.27 -13.47
N ARG A 243 33.28 34.26 -14.16
CA ARG A 243 32.64 35.42 -13.50
C ARG A 243 31.29 35.00 -12.94
N GLU A 244 30.54 34.26 -13.74
CA GLU A 244 29.19 33.78 -13.50
C GLU A 244 29.14 32.97 -12.18
N TYR A 245 30.01 31.98 -12.01
CA TYR A 245 30.12 31.22 -10.76
C TYR A 245 30.38 32.10 -9.51
N LYS A 246 31.20 33.16 -9.64
CA LYS A 246 31.50 34.06 -8.52
C LYS A 246 30.31 34.95 -8.15
N GLU A 247 29.54 35.37 -9.14
CA GLU A 247 28.30 36.13 -8.95
C GLU A 247 27.23 35.24 -8.29
N ASP A 248 27.06 34.01 -8.78
CA ASP A 248 26.11 33.02 -8.26
C ASP A 248 26.43 32.61 -6.81
N VAL A 249 27.69 32.30 -6.50
CA VAL A 249 28.12 31.99 -5.12
C VAL A 249 27.98 33.20 -4.19
N SER A 250 28.13 34.42 -4.71
CA SER A 250 27.86 35.64 -3.93
C SER A 250 26.37 35.79 -3.60
N PHE A 251 25.49 35.45 -4.54
CA PHE A 251 24.05 35.39 -4.30
C PHE A 251 23.68 34.33 -3.26
N ILE A 252 24.24 33.12 -3.35
CA ILE A 252 24.04 32.03 -2.38
C ILE A 252 24.53 32.44 -0.97
N ARG A 253 25.63 33.20 -0.86
CA ARG A 253 26.10 33.77 0.41
C ARG A 253 25.12 34.79 1.00
N ASN A 254 24.48 35.63 0.18
CA ASN A 254 23.44 36.54 0.66
C ASN A 254 22.17 35.78 1.12
N MET A 255 21.81 34.68 0.44
CA MET A 255 20.75 33.77 0.90
C MET A 255 21.09 33.14 2.25
N SER A 256 22.33 32.71 2.47
CA SER A 256 22.75 32.01 3.70
C SER A 256 22.58 32.89 4.95
N GLN A 257 22.87 34.18 4.83
CA GLN A 257 22.65 35.19 5.88
C GLN A 257 21.17 35.37 6.26
N ASN A 258 20.25 35.01 5.36
CA ASN A 258 18.80 35.14 5.52
C ASN A 258 18.08 33.78 5.67
N ILE A 259 18.81 32.72 6.04
CA ILE A 259 18.31 31.34 6.07
C ILE A 259 16.96 31.18 6.80
N SER A 260 16.78 31.84 7.96
CA SER A 260 15.53 31.75 8.73
C SER A 260 14.34 32.24 7.92
N THR A 261 14.46 33.37 7.22
CA THR A 261 13.42 33.94 6.34
C THR A 261 13.11 33.05 5.13
N ILE A 262 14.11 32.31 4.63
CA ILE A 262 13.92 31.34 3.54
C ILE A 262 13.15 30.11 4.06
N LEU A 263 13.41 29.67 5.29
CA LEU A 263 12.73 28.53 5.89
C LEU A 263 11.29 28.87 6.35
N THR A 264 10.98 30.12 6.71
CA THR A 264 9.60 30.52 7.08
C THR A 264 8.59 30.46 5.93
N ILE A 265 9.01 30.41 4.66
CA ILE A 265 8.09 30.19 3.53
C ILE A 265 7.69 28.71 3.35
N ASN A 266 8.08 27.84 4.29
CA ASN A 266 7.82 26.40 4.32
C ASN A 266 8.16 25.67 3.00
N PRO A 267 9.41 25.79 2.50
CA PRO A 267 9.81 25.20 1.22
C PRO A 267 9.80 23.66 1.24
N PRO A 268 9.46 23.01 0.10
CA PRO A 268 9.57 21.56 -0.05
C PRO A 268 10.98 21.03 0.28
N LEU A 269 11.04 19.84 0.90
CA LEU A 269 12.27 19.25 1.44
C LEU A 269 13.39 19.10 0.39
N PHE A 270 13.06 18.86 -0.88
CA PHE A 270 14.06 18.77 -1.95
C PHE A 270 14.81 20.08 -2.17
N LEU A 271 14.12 21.23 -2.13
CA LEU A 271 14.75 22.54 -2.25
C LEU A 271 15.62 22.87 -1.03
N VAL A 272 15.26 22.38 0.16
CA VAL A 272 16.07 22.53 1.38
C VAL A 272 17.32 21.66 1.32
N ALA A 273 17.22 20.44 0.78
CA ALA A 273 18.37 19.57 0.56
C ALA A 273 19.35 20.15 -0.47
N ASP A 274 18.85 20.75 -1.55
CA ASP A 274 19.66 21.43 -2.55
C ASP A 274 20.32 22.70 -2.00
N LEU A 275 19.60 23.48 -1.19
CA LEU A 275 20.18 24.62 -0.47
C LEU A 275 21.28 24.15 0.50
N ALA A 276 21.04 23.09 1.28
CA ALA A 276 22.03 22.53 2.18
C ALA A 276 23.29 22.02 1.44
N GLN A 277 23.11 21.48 0.24
CA GLN A 277 24.20 21.01 -0.62
C GLN A 277 25.06 22.19 -1.09
N ALA A 278 24.43 23.19 -1.73
CA ALA A 278 25.11 24.38 -2.23
C ALA A 278 25.89 25.10 -1.13
N LEU A 279 25.28 25.25 0.05
CA LEU A 279 25.92 25.89 1.19
C LEU A 279 27.11 25.09 1.71
N ARG A 280 27.05 23.75 1.72
CA ARG A 280 28.16 22.93 2.20
C ARG A 280 29.32 22.88 1.20
N GLU A 281 29.04 22.66 -0.07
CA GLU A 281 30.04 22.55 -1.14
C GLU A 281 30.81 23.88 -1.33
N ASN A 282 30.16 25.02 -1.11
CA ASN A 282 30.77 26.35 -1.21
C ASN A 282 31.33 26.89 0.11
N GLY A 283 31.38 26.09 1.18
CA GLY A 283 31.95 26.49 2.47
C GLY A 283 31.15 27.56 3.24
N LEU A 284 29.83 27.64 3.00
CA LEU A 284 28.88 28.60 3.59
C LEU A 284 27.98 27.98 4.68
N MET A 285 28.20 26.71 5.04
CA MET A 285 27.43 25.99 6.06
C MET A 285 27.97 26.29 7.48
N GLU A 286 27.61 27.46 8.01
CA GLU A 286 27.92 27.85 9.40
C GLU A 286 27.04 27.08 10.42
N ALA A 287 27.46 27.05 11.69
CA ALA A 287 26.81 26.23 12.72
C ALA A 287 25.33 26.59 12.97
N ASN A 288 25.01 27.89 12.97
CA ASN A 288 23.66 28.45 13.06
C ASN A 288 22.78 28.06 11.85
N ILE A 289 23.35 28.09 10.64
CA ILE A 289 22.69 27.69 9.40
C ILE A 289 22.39 26.18 9.42
N SER A 290 23.37 25.38 9.85
CA SER A 290 23.20 23.92 10.03
C SER A 290 22.08 23.60 11.02
N GLU A 291 22.02 24.32 12.15
CA GLU A 291 20.98 24.11 13.17
C GLU A 291 19.61 24.55 12.68
N ALA A 292 19.52 25.65 11.92
CA ALA A 292 18.27 26.12 11.33
C ALA A 292 17.71 25.12 10.31
N ILE A 293 18.55 24.61 9.42
CA ILE A 293 18.18 23.58 8.44
C ILE A 293 17.76 22.28 9.15
N TYR A 294 18.56 21.82 10.13
CA TYR A 294 18.23 20.62 10.91
C TYR A 294 16.88 20.75 11.63
N THR A 295 16.66 21.86 12.35
CA THR A 295 15.41 22.13 13.08
C THR A 295 14.21 22.16 12.13
N TYR A 296 14.34 22.82 10.97
CA TYR A 296 13.29 22.86 9.96
C TYR A 296 12.97 21.48 9.39
N VAL A 297 13.97 20.68 9.05
CA VAL A 297 13.73 19.33 8.52
C VAL A 297 13.10 18.46 9.60
N LYS A 298 13.60 18.49 10.84
CA LYS A 298 13.05 17.72 11.96
C LYS A 298 11.59 18.07 12.29
N SER A 299 11.15 19.32 12.09
CA SER A 299 9.73 19.68 12.29
C SER A 299 8.78 19.07 11.25
N HIS A 300 9.31 18.43 10.21
CA HIS A 300 8.55 17.71 9.17
C HIS A 300 8.58 16.18 9.34
N GLU A 301 9.17 15.64 10.41
CA GLU A 301 9.15 14.20 10.69
C GLU A 301 7.73 13.73 11.07
N LEU A 302 7.30 12.63 10.48
CA LEU A 302 5.95 12.09 10.66
C LEU A 302 5.88 10.99 11.74
N PRO A 303 4.67 10.62 12.22
CA PRO A 303 4.50 9.57 13.24
C PRO A 303 4.93 8.15 12.82
N ASP A 304 5.30 7.91 11.57
CA ASP A 304 5.94 6.67 11.11
C ASP A 304 7.49 6.76 11.12
N GLY A 305 8.06 7.95 11.29
CA GLY A 305 9.50 8.26 11.22
C GLY A 305 9.98 8.66 9.83
N GLY A 306 9.12 8.58 8.81
CA GLY A 306 9.38 9.07 7.47
C GLY A 306 9.09 10.56 7.33
N PHE A 307 9.25 11.04 6.09
CA PHE A 307 8.96 12.41 5.70
C PHE A 307 8.20 12.41 4.37
N ASN A 308 7.44 13.48 4.09
CA ASN A 308 6.68 13.62 2.85
C ASN A 308 7.10 14.86 2.05
N LEU A 309 7.42 14.66 0.76
CA LEU A 309 7.88 15.68 -0.17
C LEU A 309 6.92 16.86 -0.31
N PHE A 310 5.61 16.61 -0.14
CA PHE A 310 4.52 17.56 -0.31
C PHE A 310 3.75 17.84 0.98
N GLY A 311 4.31 17.50 2.15
CA GLY A 311 3.67 17.76 3.45
C GLY A 311 2.37 17.01 3.68
N LYS A 312 2.23 15.78 3.15
CA LYS A 312 1.16 14.86 3.54
C LYS A 312 1.48 14.15 4.86
N ASP A 313 0.45 13.51 5.40
CA ASP A 313 0.39 12.84 6.70
C ASP A 313 0.94 11.39 6.70
N TYR A 314 1.74 11.01 5.69
CA TYR A 314 2.38 9.70 5.58
C TYR A 314 3.81 9.84 5.02
N GLY A 315 4.76 9.08 5.57
CA GLY A 315 6.13 9.03 5.08
C GLY A 315 6.23 8.37 3.71
N GLU A 316 7.10 8.90 2.85
CA GLU A 316 7.40 8.30 1.55
C GLU A 316 8.88 8.45 1.16
N PHE A 317 9.29 7.69 0.14
CA PHE A 317 10.69 7.48 -0.21
C PHE A 317 11.44 8.76 -0.64
N GLN A 318 10.81 9.68 -1.39
CA GLN A 318 11.46 10.91 -1.85
C GLN A 318 11.66 11.90 -0.70
N GLY A 319 10.59 12.21 0.03
CA GLY A 319 10.61 13.10 1.18
C GLY A 319 11.60 12.64 2.23
N THR A 320 11.61 11.33 2.53
CA THR A 320 12.56 10.72 3.47
C THR A 320 14.00 10.84 2.97
N TYR A 321 14.26 10.56 1.70
CA TYR A 321 15.59 10.76 1.10
C TYR A 321 16.08 12.21 1.21
N TYR A 322 15.26 13.18 0.80
CA TYR A 322 15.65 14.59 0.84
C TYR A 322 15.80 15.11 2.27
N ALA A 323 14.98 14.65 3.22
CA ALA A 323 15.15 14.95 4.64
C ALA A 323 16.48 14.41 5.18
N VAL A 324 16.80 13.13 4.93
CA VAL A 324 18.07 12.53 5.39
C VAL A 324 19.27 13.18 4.71
N LYS A 325 19.20 13.46 3.39
CA LYS A 325 20.21 14.23 2.65
C LYS A 325 20.46 15.59 3.32
N ALA A 326 19.40 16.35 3.61
CA ALA A 326 19.51 17.65 4.28
C ALA A 326 20.08 17.56 5.71
N ILE A 327 19.67 16.56 6.51
CA ILE A 327 20.17 16.30 7.87
C ILE A 327 21.68 16.00 7.84
N VAL A 328 22.13 15.13 6.94
CA VAL A 328 23.55 14.76 6.82
C VAL A 328 24.37 15.93 6.26
N LEU A 329 23.83 16.71 5.32
CA LEU A 329 24.44 17.95 4.83
C LEU A 329 24.52 19.04 5.90
N ALA A 330 23.59 19.09 6.85
CA ALA A 330 23.72 19.92 8.07
C ALA A 330 24.73 19.36 9.09
N GLY A 331 25.38 18.23 8.82
CA GLY A 331 26.39 17.63 9.72
C GLY A 331 25.79 16.88 10.92
N LYS A 332 24.53 16.49 10.82
CA LYS A 332 23.77 15.74 11.84
C LYS A 332 23.53 14.31 11.35
N LYS A 333 22.92 13.47 12.19
CA LYS A 333 22.44 12.12 11.81
C LYS A 333 20.91 12.07 11.89
N PRO A 334 20.23 11.27 11.04
CA PRO A 334 18.82 10.98 11.25
C PRO A 334 18.63 10.08 12.48
N ASP A 335 17.43 10.08 13.04
CA ASP A 335 17.11 9.26 14.20
C ASP A 335 16.85 7.80 13.82
N ASN A 336 17.05 6.89 14.77
CA ASN A 336 16.79 5.45 14.60
C ASN A 336 15.37 5.16 14.09
N ARG A 337 14.39 6.03 14.34
CA ARG A 337 13.02 5.90 13.84
C ARG A 337 12.95 6.07 12.32
N THR A 338 13.64 7.06 11.76
CA THR A 338 13.74 7.27 10.31
C THR A 338 14.48 6.12 9.63
N ILE A 339 15.56 5.61 10.26
CA ILE A 339 16.29 4.44 9.76
C ILE A 339 15.37 3.20 9.79
N SER A 340 14.64 2.99 10.88
CA SER A 340 13.65 1.90 11.02
C SER A 340 12.51 2.03 10.01
N PHE A 341 12.03 3.25 9.72
CA PHE A 341 11.05 3.51 8.67
C PHE A 341 11.57 3.02 7.32
N VAL A 342 12.78 3.41 6.92
CA VAL A 342 13.40 2.96 5.66
C VAL A 342 13.46 1.42 5.57
N HIS A 343 14.01 0.76 6.59
CA HIS A 343 14.11 -0.71 6.61
C HIS A 343 12.74 -1.43 6.69
N SER A 344 11.70 -0.78 7.24
CA SER A 344 10.36 -1.36 7.28
C SER A 344 9.81 -1.65 5.89
N TRP A 345 10.18 -0.86 4.88
CA TRP A 345 9.76 -1.03 3.49
C TRP A 345 10.62 -2.00 2.67
N GLU A 346 11.67 -2.60 3.24
CA GLU A 346 12.45 -3.64 2.54
C GLU A 346 11.57 -4.84 2.16
N SER A 347 11.59 -5.20 0.88
CA SER A 347 10.91 -6.38 0.37
C SER A 347 11.81 -7.62 0.49
N PRO A 348 11.27 -8.76 0.95
CA PRO A 348 11.99 -10.04 0.87
C PRO A 348 12.14 -10.56 -0.57
N LEU A 349 11.51 -9.94 -1.56
CA LEU A 349 11.77 -10.15 -2.99
C LEU A 349 13.03 -9.41 -3.49
N GLY A 350 13.61 -8.54 -2.64
CA GLY A 350 14.66 -7.58 -2.98
C GLY A 350 14.08 -6.20 -3.29
N GLY A 351 14.86 -5.14 -3.07
CA GLY A 351 14.40 -3.77 -3.22
C GLY A 351 13.44 -3.34 -2.10
N PHE A 352 12.70 -2.27 -2.34
CA PHE A 352 11.77 -1.66 -1.38
C PHE A 352 10.40 -1.49 -2.00
N ALA A 353 9.36 -1.77 -1.22
CA ALA A 353 7.95 -1.65 -1.64
C ALA A 353 7.50 -0.19 -1.75
N PHE A 354 6.50 0.06 -2.59
CA PHE A 354 6.03 1.41 -2.88
C PHE A 354 5.28 2.02 -1.69
N THR A 355 5.68 3.24 -1.29
CA THR A 355 4.99 4.01 -0.26
C THR A 355 3.89 4.88 -0.88
N PHE A 356 2.65 4.71 -0.45
CA PHE A 356 1.49 5.46 -0.96
C PHE A 356 0.61 6.00 0.18
N GLN A 357 -0.25 6.97 -0.14
CA GLN A 357 -1.24 7.46 0.82
C GLN A 357 -2.29 6.37 1.08
N LYS A 358 -2.41 5.96 2.35
CA LYS A 358 -3.34 4.91 2.79
C LYS A 358 -4.52 5.54 3.52
N PHE A 359 -5.72 5.00 3.29
CA PHE A 359 -6.95 5.38 3.97
C PHE A 359 -7.51 4.14 4.66
N GLY A 360 -7.96 4.28 5.89
CA GLY A 360 -8.55 3.17 6.64
C GLY A 360 -9.90 2.77 6.04
N ASP A 361 -10.06 1.48 5.72
CA ASP A 361 -11.33 0.90 5.29
C ASP A 361 -12.01 0.17 6.47
N PRO A 362 -13.32 0.31 6.72
CA PRO A 362 -13.96 -0.28 7.90
C PRO A 362 -13.88 -1.81 7.95
N VAL A 363 -13.99 -2.46 6.79
CA VAL A 363 -13.94 -3.93 6.64
C VAL A 363 -12.51 -4.40 6.86
N LEU A 364 -11.53 -3.78 6.17
CA LEU A 364 -10.12 -4.12 6.32
C LEU A 364 -9.58 -3.75 7.71
N THR A 365 -10.14 -2.75 8.39
CA THR A 365 -9.81 -2.40 9.78
C THR A 365 -10.24 -3.51 10.74
N TYR A 366 -11.46 -4.04 10.61
CA TYR A 366 -11.87 -5.20 11.38
C TYR A 366 -11.01 -6.43 11.08
N MET A 367 -10.75 -6.72 9.80
CA MET A 367 -9.89 -7.85 9.39
C MET A 367 -8.46 -7.68 9.94
N GLY A 368 -7.88 -6.49 9.85
CA GLY A 368 -6.55 -6.16 10.39
C GLY A 368 -6.47 -6.34 11.90
N VAL A 369 -7.49 -5.90 12.64
CA VAL A 369 -7.62 -6.13 14.08
C VAL A 369 -7.75 -7.63 14.40
N TYR A 370 -8.63 -8.35 13.70
CA TYR A 370 -8.82 -9.78 13.87
C TYR A 370 -7.51 -10.56 13.68
N VAL A 371 -6.79 -10.31 12.59
CA VAL A 371 -5.53 -11.01 12.28
C VAL A 371 -4.46 -10.60 13.28
N ALA A 372 -4.33 -9.31 13.60
CA ALA A 372 -3.35 -8.85 14.59
C ALA A 372 -3.53 -9.52 15.97
N GLU A 373 -4.76 -9.64 16.48
CA GLU A 373 -5.02 -10.34 17.74
C GLU A 373 -4.67 -11.84 17.66
N LYS A 374 -5.06 -12.53 16.59
CA LYS A 374 -4.72 -13.95 16.38
C LYS A 374 -3.21 -14.21 16.26
N LEU A 375 -2.44 -13.19 15.90
CA LEU A 375 -0.97 -13.26 15.79
C LEU A 375 -0.22 -12.63 17.00
N GLY A 376 -0.94 -12.13 18.02
CA GLY A 376 -0.31 -11.51 19.19
C GLY A 376 0.34 -10.15 18.93
N MET A 377 -0.11 -9.42 17.92
CA MET A 377 0.41 -8.12 17.53
C MET A 377 -0.26 -6.97 18.30
N ASP A 378 0.56 -6.05 18.82
CA ASP A 378 0.07 -4.88 19.56
C ASP A 378 -0.72 -3.88 18.69
N LEU A 379 -1.88 -3.48 19.21
CA LEU A 379 -2.83 -2.57 18.58
C LEU A 379 -3.00 -1.28 19.39
N ASN A 380 -2.81 -0.12 18.73
CA ASN A 380 -3.09 1.18 19.34
C ASN A 380 -4.60 1.45 19.35
N ARG A 381 -5.27 0.93 20.39
CA ARG A 381 -6.71 1.06 20.61
C ARG A 381 -7.22 2.51 20.61
N ALA A 382 -6.40 3.49 21.03
CA ALA A 382 -6.79 4.89 21.05
C ALA A 382 -6.88 5.49 19.64
N THR A 383 -5.92 5.19 18.77
CA THR A 383 -5.93 5.64 17.37
C THR A 383 -7.03 4.92 16.57
N ILE A 384 -7.22 3.61 16.78
CA ILE A 384 -8.32 2.86 16.15
C ILE A 384 -9.68 3.40 16.60
N ARG A 385 -9.89 3.73 17.88
CA ARG A 385 -11.15 4.38 18.33
C ARG A 385 -11.43 5.67 17.55
N LYS A 386 -10.44 6.56 17.42
CA LYS A 386 -10.59 7.81 16.67
C LYS A 386 -10.93 7.57 15.19
N TYR A 387 -10.36 6.54 14.58
CA TYR A 387 -10.76 6.09 13.24
C TYR A 387 -12.24 5.69 13.19
N LEU A 388 -12.67 4.82 14.11
CA LEU A 388 -14.03 4.28 14.16
C LEU A 388 -15.11 5.36 14.40
N GLU A 389 -14.82 6.36 15.24
CA GLU A 389 -15.66 7.55 15.45
C GLU A 389 -15.93 8.30 14.14
N ASN A 390 -14.91 8.45 13.28
CA ASN A 390 -15.08 9.07 11.96
C ASN A 390 -15.73 8.12 10.94
N ALA A 391 -15.33 6.85 10.91
CA ALA A 391 -15.80 5.86 9.95
C ALA A 391 -17.30 5.57 10.04
N LEU A 392 -17.89 5.70 11.23
CA LEU A 392 -19.32 5.58 11.48
C LEU A 392 -20.16 6.53 10.59
N HIS A 393 -19.69 7.77 10.45
CA HIS A 393 -20.35 8.86 9.73
C HIS A 393 -19.83 9.02 8.29
N ASN A 394 -18.55 8.77 8.06
CA ASN A 394 -17.89 8.87 6.75
C ASN A 394 -17.45 7.50 6.23
N ARG A 395 -18.41 6.77 5.64
CA ARG A 395 -18.26 5.38 5.19
C ARG A 395 -17.66 5.23 3.78
N ARG A 396 -16.82 6.16 3.30
CA ARG A 396 -16.24 6.04 1.94
C ARG A 396 -15.30 4.82 1.87
N PRO A 397 -15.23 4.09 0.73
CA PRO A 397 -15.91 4.34 -0.55
C PRO A 397 -17.35 3.80 -0.66
N TYR A 398 -17.89 3.20 0.40
CA TYR A 398 -19.22 2.57 0.42
C TYR A 398 -20.38 3.56 0.24
N SER A 399 -21.53 3.02 -0.17
CA SER A 399 -22.79 3.76 -0.17
C SER A 399 -23.30 4.00 1.26
N GLN A 400 -24.05 5.08 1.46
CA GLN A 400 -24.79 5.30 2.72
C GLN A 400 -25.88 4.25 2.96
N ASP A 401 -26.30 3.54 1.91
CA ASP A 401 -27.25 2.42 1.99
C ASP A 401 -26.56 1.05 2.04
N ASP A 402 -25.26 1.01 2.36
CA ASP A 402 -24.51 -0.22 2.62
C ASP A 402 -24.36 -0.43 4.15
N PRO A 403 -24.94 -1.51 4.72
CA PRO A 403 -24.82 -1.86 6.14
C PRO A 403 -23.47 -2.48 6.50
N ASN A 404 -22.70 -3.01 5.54
CA ASN A 404 -21.42 -3.69 5.80
C ASN A 404 -20.42 -2.82 6.59
N PRO A 405 -20.07 -1.57 6.17
CA PRO A 405 -19.13 -0.74 6.93
C PRO A 405 -19.62 -0.42 8.35
N LEU A 406 -20.92 -0.18 8.55
CA LEU A 406 -21.49 0.05 9.88
C LEU A 406 -21.33 -1.15 10.80
N TYR A 407 -21.59 -2.34 10.24
CA TYR A 407 -21.46 -3.59 10.96
C TYR A 407 -20.01 -3.78 11.41
N TYR A 408 -19.04 -3.67 10.50
CA TYR A 408 -17.63 -3.81 10.83
C TYR A 408 -17.06 -2.72 11.76
N VAL A 409 -17.58 -1.48 11.71
CA VAL A 409 -17.28 -0.45 12.73
C VAL A 409 -17.71 -0.96 14.11
N TYR A 410 -18.96 -1.43 14.25
CA TYR A 410 -19.48 -1.97 15.50
C TYR A 410 -18.68 -3.20 15.98
N LEU A 411 -18.35 -4.12 15.07
CA LEU A 411 -17.53 -5.29 15.38
C LEU A 411 -16.14 -4.92 15.92
N THR A 412 -15.52 -3.89 15.35
CA THR A 412 -14.17 -3.45 15.77
C THR A 412 -14.20 -2.79 17.15
N TYR A 413 -15.26 -2.03 17.47
CA TYR A 413 -15.48 -1.49 18.81
C TYR A 413 -15.50 -2.61 19.86
N GLU A 414 -16.37 -3.58 19.66
CA GLU A 414 -16.68 -4.62 20.64
C GLU A 414 -15.52 -5.63 20.77
N ARG A 415 -14.90 -6.02 19.66
CA ARG A 415 -13.71 -6.89 19.66
C ARG A 415 -12.53 -6.28 20.43
N LEU A 416 -12.31 -4.97 20.28
CA LEU A 416 -11.30 -4.23 21.05
C LEU A 416 -11.77 -3.82 22.46
N ASN A 417 -12.97 -4.22 22.90
CA ASN A 417 -13.61 -3.80 24.15
C ASN A 417 -13.58 -2.27 24.34
N LEU A 418 -13.95 -1.54 23.30
CA LEU A 418 -14.02 -0.07 23.25
C LEU A 418 -15.46 0.40 23.51
N THR A 419 -15.60 1.44 24.32
CA THR A 419 -16.90 2.07 24.55
C THR A 419 -17.26 3.01 23.40
N MET A 420 -18.37 2.72 22.72
CA MET A 420 -19.00 3.64 21.76
C MET A 420 -19.76 4.75 22.50
N GLY A 421 -19.65 6.00 22.03
CA GLY A 421 -20.39 7.12 22.60
C GLY A 421 -21.92 6.93 22.50
N GLN A 422 -22.67 7.42 23.49
CA GLN A 422 -24.13 7.22 23.53
C GLN A 422 -24.84 7.76 22.28
N ASN A 423 -24.44 8.95 21.79
CA ASN A 423 -25.00 9.56 20.59
C ASN A 423 -24.67 8.74 19.33
N ASP A 424 -23.45 8.22 19.23
CA ASP A 424 -23.02 7.36 18.11
C ASP A 424 -23.77 6.02 18.11
N ARG A 425 -23.99 5.44 19.30
CA ARG A 425 -24.78 4.21 19.46
C ARG A 425 -26.25 4.42 19.11
N GLU A 426 -26.82 5.58 19.45
CA GLU A 426 -28.19 5.95 19.07
C GLU A 426 -28.30 6.20 17.56
N TYR A 427 -27.35 6.93 16.97
CA TYR A 427 -27.23 7.10 15.52
C TYR A 427 -27.18 5.75 14.80
N LEU A 428 -26.29 4.85 15.23
CA LEU A 428 -26.12 3.52 14.65
C LEU A 428 -27.41 2.68 14.73
N LYS A 429 -28.14 2.76 15.85
CA LYS A 429 -29.47 2.12 15.99
C LYS A 429 -30.50 2.69 15.02
N ASN A 430 -30.64 4.02 14.98
CA ASN A 430 -31.61 4.70 14.12
C ASN A 430 -31.34 4.44 12.63
N GLU A 431 -30.06 4.43 12.25
CA GLU A 431 -29.60 4.09 10.90
C GLU A 431 -29.86 2.61 10.57
N THR A 432 -29.65 1.70 11.52
CA THR A 432 -30.00 0.27 11.36
C THR A 432 -31.50 0.09 11.13
N VAL A 433 -32.37 0.81 11.86
CA VAL A 433 -33.83 0.82 11.59
C VAL A 433 -34.13 1.34 10.18
N ARG A 434 -33.46 2.42 9.74
CA ARG A 434 -33.64 2.98 8.39
C ARG A 434 -33.27 1.95 7.31
N LEU A 435 -32.13 1.29 7.47
CA LEU A 435 -31.64 0.26 6.54
C LEU A 435 -32.55 -0.97 6.55
N MET A 436 -33.00 -1.45 7.72
CA MET A 436 -34.01 -2.52 7.83
C MET A 436 -35.29 -2.20 7.07
N LYS A 437 -35.80 -0.96 7.19
CA LYS A 437 -36.97 -0.51 6.43
C LYS A 437 -36.70 -0.48 4.92
N LEU A 438 -35.57 0.09 4.50
CA LEU A 438 -35.17 0.18 3.09
C LEU A 438 -35.09 -1.22 2.45
N TYR A 439 -34.35 -2.14 3.07
CA TYR A 439 -34.14 -3.49 2.57
C TYR A 439 -35.46 -4.30 2.52
N SER A 440 -36.27 -4.26 3.59
CA SER A 440 -37.56 -4.96 3.63
C SER A 440 -38.61 -4.39 2.67
N SER A 441 -38.51 -3.11 2.28
CA SER A 441 -39.42 -2.50 1.29
C SER A 441 -38.99 -2.65 -0.18
N GLY A 442 -37.70 -2.90 -0.46
CA GLY A 442 -37.15 -2.73 -1.81
C GLY A 442 -36.02 -3.67 -2.23
N ARG A 443 -35.57 -4.61 -1.38
CA ARG A 443 -34.47 -5.55 -1.68
C ARG A 443 -34.77 -7.01 -1.35
N VAL A 444 -36.04 -7.35 -1.10
CA VAL A 444 -36.46 -8.71 -0.71
C VAL A 444 -36.27 -9.71 -1.86
N ASP A 445 -36.52 -9.30 -3.11
CA ASP A 445 -36.33 -10.18 -4.28
C ASP A 445 -34.86 -10.61 -4.47
N SER A 446 -33.93 -9.71 -4.14
CA SER A 446 -32.49 -9.91 -4.22
C SER A 446 -31.88 -10.51 -2.94
N ILE A 447 -32.68 -11.02 -2.00
CA ILE A 447 -32.19 -11.47 -0.68
C ILE A 447 -31.07 -12.52 -0.74
N LEU A 448 -31.09 -13.42 -1.73
CA LEU A 448 -30.02 -14.42 -1.92
C LEU A 448 -28.80 -13.89 -2.68
N TYR A 449 -28.90 -12.70 -3.29
CA TYR A 449 -27.87 -12.07 -4.11
C TYR A 449 -27.15 -10.92 -3.40
N ASP A 450 -27.84 -10.21 -2.49
CA ASP A 450 -27.29 -9.08 -1.74
C ASP A 450 -26.82 -9.54 -0.34
N PRO A 451 -25.51 -9.82 -0.16
CA PRO A 451 -24.96 -10.32 1.11
C PRO A 451 -25.09 -9.31 2.24
N SER A 452 -25.35 -8.03 1.93
CA SER A 452 -25.48 -6.97 2.93
C SER A 452 -26.71 -7.16 3.82
N TRP A 453 -27.71 -7.95 3.38
CA TRP A 453 -28.79 -8.44 4.24
C TRP A 453 -28.26 -9.13 5.50
N ILE A 454 -27.19 -9.91 5.36
CA ILE A 454 -26.60 -10.71 6.42
C ILE A 454 -25.99 -9.77 7.48
N SER A 455 -25.12 -8.84 7.07
CA SER A 455 -24.55 -7.80 7.94
C SER A 455 -25.62 -6.94 8.62
N LEU A 456 -26.72 -6.62 7.92
CA LEU A 456 -27.84 -5.84 8.46
C LEU A 456 -28.60 -6.58 9.56
N ILE A 457 -28.90 -7.87 9.37
CA ILE A 457 -29.57 -8.70 10.38
C ILE A 457 -28.66 -8.83 11.60
N ARG A 458 -27.37 -9.12 11.40
CA ARG A 458 -26.38 -9.29 12.46
C ARG A 458 -26.17 -8.02 13.28
N LEU A 459 -26.00 -6.87 12.63
CA LEU A 459 -25.93 -5.56 13.28
C LEU A 459 -27.20 -5.26 14.09
N GLY A 460 -28.37 -5.52 13.51
CA GLY A 460 -29.65 -5.37 14.21
C GLY A 460 -29.77 -6.25 15.45
N ASN A 461 -29.49 -7.54 15.32
CA ASN A 461 -29.48 -8.50 16.43
C ASN A 461 -28.56 -8.02 17.57
N ALA A 462 -27.32 -7.61 17.27
CA ALA A 462 -26.37 -7.16 18.29
C ALA A 462 -26.76 -5.82 18.97
N LEU A 463 -27.46 -4.92 18.25
CA LEU A 463 -27.96 -3.67 18.81
C LEU A 463 -29.30 -3.80 19.57
N GLY A 464 -29.92 -4.99 19.55
CA GLY A 464 -31.27 -5.21 20.07
C GLY A 464 -32.37 -4.60 19.21
N VAL A 465 -32.10 -4.38 17.91
CA VAL A 465 -33.00 -3.80 16.92
C VAL A 465 -33.28 -4.84 15.84
N THR A 466 -34.33 -5.64 16.02
CA THR A 466 -34.62 -6.78 15.14
C THR A 466 -35.85 -6.55 14.28
N PHE A 467 -35.89 -7.21 13.11
CA PHE A 467 -37.12 -7.34 12.33
C PHE A 467 -38.26 -7.92 13.18
N SER A 468 -39.49 -7.43 12.96
CA SER A 468 -40.67 -7.97 13.63
C SER A 468 -40.85 -9.47 13.36
N SER A 469 -41.46 -10.23 14.27
CA SER A 469 -41.66 -11.67 14.08
C SER A 469 -42.40 -12.01 12.78
N LYS A 470 -43.35 -11.16 12.37
CA LYS A 470 -44.01 -11.27 11.06
C LYS A 470 -43.01 -11.08 9.92
N THR A 471 -42.24 -10.00 9.94
CA THR A 471 -41.23 -9.72 8.90
C THR A 471 -40.17 -10.83 8.83
N LYS A 472 -39.71 -11.36 9.96
CA LYS A 472 -38.79 -12.52 9.99
C LYS A 472 -39.41 -13.73 9.30
N ALA A 473 -40.65 -14.08 9.64
CA ALA A 473 -41.37 -15.19 9.00
C ALA A 473 -41.58 -14.95 7.49
N ASP A 474 -41.92 -13.74 7.08
CA ASP A 474 -42.08 -13.37 5.67
C ASP A 474 -40.75 -13.53 4.91
N LEU A 475 -39.61 -13.09 5.47
CA LEU A 475 -38.28 -13.24 4.86
C LEU A 475 -37.84 -14.72 4.80
N VAL A 476 -38.07 -15.50 5.86
CA VAL A 476 -37.84 -16.96 5.86
C VAL A 476 -38.65 -17.65 4.76
N ASN A 477 -39.95 -17.32 4.63
CA ASN A 477 -40.81 -17.87 3.58
C ASN A 477 -40.30 -17.50 2.17
N VAL A 478 -39.82 -16.27 1.96
CA VAL A 478 -39.21 -15.85 0.70
C VAL A 478 -37.95 -16.66 0.39
N ILE A 479 -37.07 -16.90 1.37
CA ILE A 479 -35.87 -17.73 1.20
C ILE A 479 -36.25 -19.17 0.86
N LEU A 480 -37.12 -19.80 1.66
CA LEU A 480 -37.56 -21.19 1.45
C LEU A 480 -38.32 -21.39 0.13
N SER A 481 -39.07 -20.39 -0.34
CA SER A 481 -39.75 -20.45 -1.65
C SER A 481 -38.80 -20.50 -2.85
N LYS A 482 -37.52 -20.14 -2.64
CA LYS A 482 -36.45 -20.20 -3.65
C LYS A 482 -35.64 -21.50 -3.56
N ARG A 483 -36.04 -22.47 -2.73
CA ARG A 483 -35.38 -23.79 -2.63
C ARG A 483 -35.82 -24.72 -3.76
N ASN A 484 -34.85 -25.38 -4.39
CA ASN A 484 -35.03 -26.33 -5.48
C ASN A 484 -35.20 -27.78 -4.97
N PRO A 485 -35.75 -28.71 -5.78
CA PRO A 485 -35.98 -30.11 -5.38
C PRO A 485 -34.72 -30.90 -5.02
N ASP A 486 -33.54 -30.44 -5.45
CA ASP A 486 -32.21 -31.00 -5.19
C ASP A 486 -31.54 -30.45 -3.92
N GLY A 487 -32.20 -29.54 -3.19
CA GLY A 487 -31.65 -28.90 -1.99
C GLY A 487 -30.83 -27.63 -2.25
N THR A 488 -30.66 -27.20 -3.49
CA THR A 488 -30.05 -25.90 -3.81
C THR A 488 -31.04 -24.75 -3.60
N PHE A 489 -30.55 -23.51 -3.61
CA PHE A 489 -31.40 -22.31 -3.62
C PHE A 489 -31.09 -21.41 -4.81
N GLY A 490 -32.10 -20.67 -5.27
CA GLY A 490 -31.95 -19.63 -6.28
C GLY A 490 -32.21 -20.13 -7.70
N THR A 491 -31.55 -19.52 -8.68
CA THR A 491 -31.94 -19.67 -10.09
C THR A 491 -31.40 -20.97 -10.69
N TYR A 492 -32.24 -22.01 -10.74
CA TYR A 492 -31.93 -23.31 -11.32
C TYR A 492 -31.63 -23.24 -12.83
N LYS A 493 -30.35 -23.04 -13.19
CA LYS A 493 -29.86 -22.85 -14.58
C LYS A 493 -28.54 -23.57 -14.92
N ASN A 494 -28.15 -24.57 -14.14
CA ASN A 494 -26.84 -25.25 -14.23
C ASN A 494 -25.63 -24.29 -14.09
N ASP A 495 -25.83 -23.12 -13.49
CA ASP A 495 -24.80 -22.14 -13.16
C ASP A 495 -24.24 -22.48 -11.76
N THR A 496 -23.27 -23.39 -11.71
CA THR A 496 -22.73 -23.93 -10.45
C THR A 496 -22.20 -22.84 -9.51
N PRO A 497 -21.39 -21.85 -9.96
CA PRO A 497 -20.91 -20.77 -9.08
C PRO A 497 -22.04 -19.95 -8.46
N MET A 498 -23.03 -19.53 -9.24
CA MET A 498 -24.14 -18.74 -8.70
C MET A 498 -25.02 -19.57 -7.77
N THR A 499 -25.30 -20.83 -8.13
CA THR A 499 -26.12 -21.73 -7.32
C THR A 499 -25.47 -22.03 -5.97
N LEU A 500 -24.13 -22.21 -5.94
CA LEU A 500 -23.37 -22.38 -4.69
C LEU A 500 -23.50 -21.15 -3.79
N PHE A 501 -23.22 -19.95 -4.33
CA PHE A 501 -23.32 -18.69 -3.58
C PHE A 501 -24.73 -18.45 -3.01
N GLN A 502 -25.78 -18.66 -3.82
CA GLN A 502 -27.16 -18.50 -3.37
C GLN A 502 -27.56 -19.55 -2.31
N THR A 503 -27.06 -20.78 -2.42
CA THR A 503 -27.30 -21.86 -1.45
C THR A 503 -26.63 -21.58 -0.11
N VAL A 504 -25.36 -21.16 -0.12
CA VAL A 504 -24.64 -20.72 1.08
C VAL A 504 -25.35 -19.54 1.75
N ASN A 505 -25.66 -18.49 0.99
CA ASN A 505 -26.36 -17.31 1.52
C ASN A 505 -27.72 -17.67 2.12
N ALA A 506 -28.48 -18.57 1.50
CA ALA A 506 -29.77 -19.02 2.02
C ALA A 506 -29.64 -19.67 3.40
N VAL A 507 -28.70 -20.61 3.57
CA VAL A 507 -28.44 -21.27 4.86
C VAL A 507 -28.02 -20.26 5.93
N VAL A 508 -27.09 -19.36 5.59
CA VAL A 508 -26.62 -18.31 6.51
C VAL A 508 -27.76 -17.38 6.90
N LEU A 509 -28.56 -16.89 5.96
CA LEU A 509 -29.70 -16.01 6.24
C LEU A 509 -30.78 -16.66 7.09
N LEU A 510 -31.06 -17.96 6.87
CA LEU A 510 -32.02 -18.70 7.70
C LEU A 510 -31.52 -18.79 9.16
N HIS A 511 -30.24 -19.12 9.36
CA HIS A 511 -29.60 -19.12 10.68
C HIS A 511 -29.71 -17.74 11.37
N GLU A 512 -29.34 -16.65 10.68
CA GLU A 512 -29.40 -15.28 11.22
C GLU A 512 -30.81 -14.77 11.56
N LEU A 513 -31.82 -15.27 10.85
CA LEU A 513 -33.23 -14.98 11.13
C LEU A 513 -33.75 -15.78 12.33
N GLY A 514 -32.99 -16.77 12.83
CA GLY A 514 -33.36 -17.66 13.92
C GLY A 514 -34.17 -18.88 13.46
N TYR A 515 -34.00 -19.31 12.21
CA TYR A 515 -34.64 -20.50 11.65
C TYR A 515 -33.64 -21.66 11.64
N ASP A 516 -33.96 -22.75 12.34
CA ASP A 516 -33.18 -23.98 12.40
C ASP A 516 -33.30 -24.75 11.06
N TYR A 517 -32.43 -24.42 10.11
CA TYR A 517 -32.38 -25.06 8.80
C TYR A 517 -31.41 -26.25 8.83
N ARG A 518 -31.93 -27.44 8.54
CA ARG A 518 -31.12 -28.63 8.25
C ARG A 518 -31.79 -29.44 7.15
N ASP A 519 -31.04 -29.73 6.09
CA ASP A 519 -31.54 -30.49 4.95
C ASP A 519 -30.44 -31.36 4.35
N ASP A 520 -30.67 -32.68 4.33
CA ASP A 520 -29.68 -33.66 3.88
C ASP A 520 -29.33 -33.49 2.40
N LYS A 521 -30.24 -32.95 1.57
CA LYS A 521 -29.95 -32.67 0.16
C LYS A 521 -29.04 -31.45 -0.01
N THR A 522 -29.27 -30.36 0.72
CA THR A 522 -28.33 -29.22 0.77
C THR A 522 -26.95 -29.66 1.26
N ILE A 523 -26.89 -30.48 2.31
CA ILE A 523 -25.63 -31.06 2.81
C ILE A 523 -24.97 -31.95 1.74
N GLN A 524 -25.73 -32.81 1.06
CA GLN A 524 -25.22 -33.66 -0.02
C GLN A 524 -24.69 -32.83 -1.19
N TYR A 525 -25.42 -31.79 -1.61
CA TYR A 525 -25.02 -30.87 -2.66
C TYR A 525 -23.69 -30.19 -2.32
N LEU A 526 -23.59 -29.55 -1.15
CA LEU A 526 -22.35 -28.88 -0.72
C LEU A 526 -21.18 -29.87 -0.69
N ASN A 527 -21.32 -31.05 -0.07
CA ASN A 527 -20.26 -32.05 -0.07
C ASN A 527 -19.89 -32.55 -1.48
N SER A 528 -20.85 -32.63 -2.42
CA SER A 528 -20.59 -33.09 -3.80
C SER A 528 -19.82 -32.09 -4.67
N LEU A 529 -19.74 -30.82 -4.26
CA LEU A 529 -18.97 -29.79 -4.96
C LEU A 529 -17.53 -29.63 -4.42
N MET A 530 -17.22 -30.24 -3.28
CA MET A 530 -15.89 -30.17 -2.69
C MET A 530 -14.89 -30.94 -3.56
N HIS A 531 -13.78 -30.29 -3.92
CA HIS A 531 -12.65 -30.90 -4.61
C HIS A 531 -11.36 -30.16 -4.27
N ASP A 532 -10.22 -30.85 -4.30
CA ASP A 532 -8.89 -30.33 -3.93
C ASP A 532 -8.85 -29.61 -2.56
N GLY A 533 -9.73 -30.03 -1.64
CA GLY A 533 -9.88 -29.45 -0.29
C GLY A 533 -10.66 -28.13 -0.22
N GLY A 534 -11.31 -27.69 -1.30
CA GLY A 534 -12.06 -26.43 -1.34
C GLY A 534 -13.35 -26.49 -2.15
N TRP A 535 -13.98 -25.31 -2.28
CA TRP A 535 -15.20 -25.09 -3.06
C TRP A 535 -15.00 -23.99 -4.10
N GLY A 536 -15.88 -23.95 -5.11
CA GLY A 536 -15.80 -22.99 -6.22
C GLY A 536 -14.81 -23.45 -7.27
N GLY A 537 -13.93 -22.56 -7.72
CA GLY A 537 -12.65 -22.97 -8.32
C GLY A 537 -11.60 -22.89 -7.22
N PRO A 538 -11.35 -23.99 -6.47
CA PRO A 538 -11.01 -24.03 -5.05
C PRO A 538 -10.36 -22.76 -4.49
N ASP A 539 -11.21 -21.94 -3.87
CA ASP A 539 -10.84 -20.62 -3.35
C ASP A 539 -11.31 -20.39 -1.90
N LEU A 540 -10.68 -19.44 -1.20
CA LEU A 540 -10.96 -19.15 0.20
C LEU A 540 -12.37 -18.62 0.47
N TYR A 541 -12.97 -17.90 -0.48
CA TYR A 541 -14.27 -17.26 -0.28
C TYR A 541 -15.40 -18.30 -0.30
N ASN A 542 -15.43 -19.12 -1.35
CA ASN A 542 -16.39 -20.21 -1.48
C ASN A 542 -16.17 -21.29 -0.42
N THR A 543 -14.91 -21.57 -0.06
CA THR A 543 -14.59 -22.54 1.02
C THR A 543 -15.06 -22.04 2.38
N PHE A 544 -14.84 -20.77 2.74
CA PHE A 544 -15.37 -20.18 3.98
C PHE A 544 -16.90 -20.26 4.04
N GLY A 545 -17.58 -19.85 2.97
CA GLY A 545 -19.03 -19.89 2.90
C GLY A 545 -19.61 -21.31 3.01
N ALA A 546 -19.03 -22.29 2.32
CA ALA A 546 -19.48 -23.67 2.38
C ALA A 546 -19.25 -24.32 3.76
N VAL A 547 -18.07 -24.12 4.37
CA VAL A 547 -17.77 -24.62 5.73
C VAL A 547 -18.71 -23.98 6.75
N GLN A 548 -18.95 -22.67 6.67
CA GLN A 548 -19.90 -21.97 7.52
C GLN A 548 -21.33 -22.52 7.37
N ALA A 549 -21.82 -22.69 6.13
CA ALA A 549 -23.15 -23.22 5.88
C ALA A 549 -23.34 -24.64 6.44
N LEU A 550 -22.33 -25.51 6.29
CA LEU A 550 -22.37 -26.86 6.86
C LEU A 550 -22.46 -26.81 8.39
N ILE A 551 -21.63 -25.99 9.04
CA ILE A 551 -21.63 -25.82 10.50
C ILE A 551 -22.96 -25.24 11.01
N TYR A 552 -23.57 -24.29 10.29
CA TYR A 552 -24.87 -23.72 10.63
C TYR A 552 -26.04 -24.70 10.47
N MET A 553 -25.89 -25.73 9.63
CA MET A 553 -26.80 -26.89 9.59
C MET A 553 -26.44 -27.98 10.62
N ASN A 554 -25.52 -27.68 11.54
CA ASN A 554 -24.99 -28.58 12.57
C ASN A 554 -24.34 -29.85 11.94
N TYR A 555 -23.48 -29.65 10.95
CA TYR A 555 -22.79 -30.71 10.18
C TYR A 555 -21.31 -30.36 9.92
N CYS A 556 -20.40 -31.32 10.12
CA CYS A 556 -18.98 -31.13 9.77
C CYS A 556 -18.69 -31.44 8.30
N PRO A 557 -17.82 -30.65 7.64
CA PRO A 557 -17.23 -31.07 6.36
C PRO A 557 -16.63 -32.48 6.45
N LYS A 558 -16.76 -33.29 5.40
CA LYS A 558 -16.32 -34.70 5.44
C LYS A 558 -14.81 -34.86 5.50
N ASP A 559 -14.08 -34.16 4.62
CA ASP A 559 -12.65 -34.40 4.39
C ASP A 559 -11.83 -33.20 4.91
N ILE A 560 -11.87 -33.00 6.23
CA ILE A 560 -11.23 -31.85 6.90
C ILE A 560 -9.70 -31.85 6.73
N SER A 561 -9.08 -33.03 6.60
CA SER A 561 -7.67 -33.18 6.25
C SER A 561 -7.32 -32.43 4.97
N ASP A 562 -8.21 -32.47 4.00
CA ASP A 562 -8.00 -31.95 2.66
C ASP A 562 -8.22 -30.44 2.66
N ILE A 563 -9.18 -29.94 3.44
CA ILE A 563 -9.33 -28.50 3.72
C ILE A 563 -8.08 -27.94 4.41
N ILE A 564 -7.51 -28.64 5.39
CA ILE A 564 -6.26 -28.23 6.06
C ILE A 564 -5.08 -28.28 5.08
N ALA A 565 -5.02 -29.27 4.18
CA ALA A 565 -4.00 -29.37 3.14
C ALA A 565 -4.11 -28.24 2.10
N PHE A 566 -5.34 -27.91 1.68
CA PHE A 566 -5.66 -26.78 0.82
C PHE A 566 -5.22 -25.46 1.46
N LEU A 567 -5.64 -25.16 2.68
CA LEU A 567 -5.20 -23.93 3.38
C LEU A 567 -3.67 -23.87 3.52
N ARG A 568 -3.00 -25.02 3.75
CA ARG A 568 -1.54 -25.08 3.81
C ARG A 568 -0.88 -24.74 2.47
N SER A 569 -1.45 -25.17 1.34
CA SER A 569 -0.91 -24.85 0.01
C SER A 569 -1.13 -23.38 -0.39
N LEU A 570 -2.09 -22.69 0.23
CA LEU A 570 -2.36 -21.26 0.05
C LEU A 570 -1.44 -20.34 0.85
N LYS A 571 -0.68 -20.84 1.84
CA LYS A 571 0.23 -20.00 2.63
C LYS A 571 1.28 -19.34 1.75
N TYR A 572 1.26 -18.02 1.66
CA TYR A 572 2.31 -17.28 0.99
C TYR A 572 3.54 -17.20 1.90
N LYS A 573 4.73 -17.54 1.39
CA LYS A 573 5.96 -17.70 2.21
C LYS A 573 6.36 -16.44 2.99
N TYR A 574 5.97 -15.26 2.53
CA TYR A 574 6.24 -13.98 3.20
C TYR A 574 4.99 -13.43 3.87
N GLY A 575 4.32 -14.28 4.65
CA GLY A 575 3.11 -13.96 5.37
C GLY A 575 1.86 -13.88 4.49
N GLY A 576 0.70 -14.01 5.11
CA GLY A 576 -0.61 -14.04 4.46
C GLY A 576 -0.93 -15.30 3.64
N PHE A 577 -2.14 -15.35 3.09
CA PHE A 577 -2.66 -16.46 2.27
C PHE A 577 -3.06 -15.98 0.86
N ASN A 578 -2.83 -16.80 -0.15
CA ASN A 578 -3.30 -16.57 -1.51
C ASN A 578 -4.77 -17.01 -1.67
N PHE A 579 -5.50 -16.39 -2.60
CA PHE A 579 -6.94 -16.63 -2.76
C PHE A 579 -7.29 -18.05 -3.22
N TYR A 580 -6.46 -18.63 -4.10
CA TYR A 580 -6.56 -19.97 -4.66
C TYR A 580 -5.18 -20.50 -5.06
N GLN A 581 -5.05 -21.81 -5.33
CA GLN A 581 -3.78 -22.45 -5.66
C GLN A 581 -3.21 -21.95 -6.99
N GLY A 582 -1.90 -21.67 -7.02
CA GLY A 582 -1.24 -21.17 -8.23
C GLY A 582 -1.51 -19.69 -8.55
N SER A 583 -2.25 -18.97 -7.68
CA SER A 583 -2.36 -17.51 -7.80
C SER A 583 -1.00 -16.83 -7.69
N THR A 584 -0.76 -15.85 -8.57
CA THR A 584 0.44 -15.00 -8.57
C THR A 584 0.33 -13.79 -7.64
N SER A 585 -0.77 -13.67 -6.88
CA SER A 585 -0.93 -12.61 -5.88
C SER A 585 -0.03 -12.83 -4.66
N TYR A 586 0.12 -11.75 -3.87
CA TYR A 586 0.98 -11.71 -2.70
C TYR A 586 0.13 -11.72 -1.42
N GLY A 587 -0.21 -12.92 -0.94
CA GLY A 587 -1.31 -13.21 -0.02
C GLY A 587 -1.82 -12.06 0.86
N GLY A 588 -3.09 -11.69 0.65
CA GLY A 588 -3.71 -10.47 1.18
C GLY A 588 -4.36 -10.63 2.56
N LEU A 589 -4.88 -9.53 3.10
CA LEU A 589 -5.47 -9.41 4.42
C LEU A 589 -6.86 -10.06 4.44
N GLN A 590 -7.67 -9.83 3.40
CA GLN A 590 -8.96 -10.50 3.25
C GLN A 590 -8.80 -12.03 3.16
N GLU A 591 -7.86 -12.51 2.36
CA GLU A 591 -7.53 -13.94 2.27
C GLU A 591 -7.02 -14.50 3.61
N THR A 592 -6.13 -13.77 4.28
CA THR A 592 -5.59 -14.19 5.58
C THR A 592 -6.69 -14.29 6.64
N TYR A 593 -7.58 -13.31 6.67
CA TYR A 593 -8.75 -13.32 7.51
C TYR A 593 -9.64 -14.54 7.21
N LEU A 594 -10.00 -14.79 5.94
CA LEU A 594 -10.82 -15.93 5.55
C LEU A 594 -10.18 -17.28 5.92
N ALA A 595 -8.89 -17.46 5.64
CA ALA A 595 -8.16 -18.68 6.01
C ALA A 595 -8.17 -18.91 7.53
N LEU A 596 -7.93 -17.87 8.33
CA LEU A 596 -7.98 -17.97 9.79
C LEU A 596 -9.41 -18.20 10.32
N ARG A 597 -10.46 -17.67 9.66
CA ARG A 597 -11.86 -17.99 10.01
C ARG A 597 -12.23 -19.43 9.66
N ILE A 598 -11.75 -19.99 8.54
CA ILE A 598 -11.95 -21.41 8.22
C ILE A 598 -11.29 -22.30 9.27
N LEU A 599 -10.04 -22.01 9.66
CA LEU A 599 -9.33 -22.75 10.72
C LEU A 599 -10.08 -22.68 12.06
N GLU A 600 -10.55 -21.50 12.46
CA GLU A 600 -11.36 -21.29 13.67
C GLU A 600 -12.68 -22.09 13.63
N LEU A 601 -13.40 -22.05 12.50
CA LEU A 601 -14.63 -22.82 12.28
C LEU A 601 -14.41 -24.35 12.35
N LEU A 602 -13.23 -24.83 11.95
CA LEU A 602 -12.87 -26.25 12.05
C LEU A 602 -12.42 -26.67 13.46
N GLY A 603 -12.18 -25.72 14.37
CA GLY A 603 -11.77 -25.97 15.76
C GLY A 603 -10.30 -25.71 16.09
N ALA A 604 -9.57 -24.93 15.27
CA ALA A 604 -8.20 -24.53 15.56
C ALA A 604 -8.11 -23.54 16.74
N THR A 605 -7.06 -23.68 17.55
CA THR A 605 -6.79 -22.88 18.77
C THR A 605 -5.40 -22.28 18.75
#